data_AF-D6Y975-F1
#
_entry.id   AF-D6Y975-F1
#
_cell.length_a   1.000
_cell.length_b   1.000
_cell.length_c   1.000
_cell.angle_alpha   90.00
_cell.angle_beta   90.00
_cell.angle_gamma   90.00
#
_symmetry.space_group_name_H-M   'P 1'
#
loop_
_entity.id
_entity.type
_entity.pdbx_description
1 polymer ?
#
loop_
_entity_poly.entity_id
_entity_poly.type
_entity_poly.pdbx_seq_one_letter_code
_entity_poly.pdbx_strand_id
1 'polypeptide(L)'
;MEIRLEGTAGAGGWPEPGCGCASCGRLTPGHRRPTSIVVDGRIRLPLPPGRAIDAPGAPDGYRITPGPYGYAITGPDGGRVLYAPPAPDPGATDAEGFLEADDENPARAGSGDPAGADIGDTGAGDGNPAWDGGRDAVRAGDGTGAANGDSARAGAGDTGRAGGDHAGTADENPARTDGGGAARGGDGDGDPWAGAGEAAGTGGGETGAGDRGPAGPYPGRPFDLVLIDLLDRPERLGELRRRGLVTAATQVVAVHLDHRVPSERELERRLAHWGAIAVPDGTVLDTRAPRDRPAPRPPRRTLLLGGARSGKSEEAELRVAADPVVTYVATGPDGRDDPAWLERVRRHRERRPRHWRTVETTDLAGVLAAPGEGTLLIDGIGTWLAAVFDECGAWPGDGGAAPPSALAAVARRCDELVAAWRRTRARVVAVSDEVGLGVVPVTAAGLLFRDVLGSLNQRLARESEEVALVVAGRPVPLPL
;
A
#
# COMPACT_ATOMS: atom_id res chain seq x y z
N MET A 1 -16.43 -8.79 -26.65
CA MET A 1 -17.26 -7.71 -26.10
C MET A 1 -16.42 -6.46 -26.07
N GLU A 2 -16.91 -5.39 -26.69
CA GLU A 2 -16.36 -4.04 -26.69
C GLU A 2 -16.91 -3.24 -25.50
N ILE A 3 -16.04 -2.51 -24.79
CA ILE A 3 -16.38 -1.68 -23.64
C ILE A 3 -15.84 -0.29 -23.88
N ARG A 4 -16.73 0.66 -24.16
CA ARG A 4 -16.41 2.07 -24.33
C ARG A 4 -16.55 2.82 -23.02
N LEU A 5 -15.51 3.49 -22.56
CA LEU A 5 -15.54 4.34 -21.38
C LEU A 5 -15.81 5.78 -21.80
N GLU A 6 -17.08 6.22 -21.82
CA GLU A 6 -17.47 7.59 -22.18
C GLU A 6 -17.04 8.63 -21.12
N GLY A 7 -16.81 8.17 -19.89
CA GLY A 7 -16.24 8.92 -18.77
C GLY A 7 -15.63 7.98 -17.74
N THR A 8 -14.69 8.49 -16.93
CA THR A 8 -13.90 7.69 -15.97
C THR A 8 -13.83 8.29 -14.56
N ALA A 9 -14.40 9.48 -14.34
CA ALA A 9 -14.32 10.17 -13.06
C ALA A 9 -15.51 9.88 -12.12
N GLY A 10 -15.41 10.36 -10.88
CA GLY A 10 -16.50 10.35 -9.90
C GLY A 10 -17.74 11.11 -10.39
N ALA A 11 -18.81 11.14 -9.59
CA ALA A 11 -20.12 11.65 -10.01
C ALA A 11 -20.10 13.08 -10.57
N GLY A 12 -19.24 13.96 -10.03
CA GLY A 12 -19.09 15.35 -10.50
C GLY A 12 -18.11 15.53 -11.66
N GLY A 13 -17.35 14.51 -12.05
CA GLY A 13 -16.18 14.65 -12.93
C GLY A 13 -14.88 14.95 -12.16
N TRP A 14 -13.76 15.01 -12.86
CA TRP A 14 -12.46 15.38 -12.30
C TRP A 14 -11.73 16.31 -13.29
N PRO A 15 -11.42 17.58 -12.95
CA PRO A 15 -11.64 18.24 -11.65
C PRO A 15 -13.12 18.34 -11.28
N GLU A 16 -13.41 18.24 -9.98
CA GLU A 16 -14.76 18.34 -9.45
C GLU A 16 -15.25 19.81 -9.50
N PRO A 17 -16.46 20.08 -10.02
CA PRO A 17 -17.01 21.43 -10.11
C PRO A 17 -17.05 22.14 -8.75
N GLY A 18 -16.51 23.35 -8.70
CA GLY A 18 -16.48 24.16 -7.46
C GLY A 18 -15.44 23.73 -6.42
N CYS A 19 -14.69 22.64 -6.64
CA CYS A 19 -13.68 22.18 -5.71
C CYS A 19 -12.39 23.01 -5.80
N GLY A 20 -12.02 23.68 -4.71
CA GLY A 20 -10.81 24.49 -4.61
C GLY A 20 -9.54 23.74 -4.20
N CYS A 21 -9.56 22.40 -4.15
CA CYS A 21 -8.41 21.64 -3.68
C CYS A 21 -7.23 21.67 -4.67
N ALA A 22 -6.03 21.35 -4.18
CA ALA A 22 -4.81 21.35 -5.00
C ALA A 22 -4.83 20.32 -6.15
N SER A 23 -5.62 19.24 -6.05
CA SER A 23 -5.81 18.29 -7.15
C SER A 23 -6.61 18.92 -8.29
N CYS A 24 -7.82 19.41 -7.96
CA CYS A 24 -8.72 20.01 -8.94
C CYS A 24 -8.15 21.28 -9.57
N GLY A 25 -7.51 22.15 -8.77
CA GLY A 25 -6.98 23.42 -9.25
C GLY A 25 -5.82 23.31 -10.24
N ARG A 26 -5.25 22.12 -10.45
CA ARG A 26 -4.16 21.87 -11.41
C ARG A 26 -4.64 21.37 -12.77
N LEU A 27 -5.91 20.97 -12.88
CA LEU A 27 -6.47 20.34 -14.08
C LEU A 27 -7.36 21.33 -14.83
N THR A 28 -7.46 21.13 -16.14
CA THR A 28 -8.44 21.87 -16.95
C THR A 28 -9.86 21.42 -16.62
N PRO A 29 -10.85 22.33 -16.60
CA PRO A 29 -12.26 21.94 -16.45
C PRO A 29 -12.66 20.86 -17.46
N GLY A 30 -13.38 19.83 -17.00
CA GLY A 30 -13.83 18.73 -17.86
C GLY A 30 -12.73 17.75 -18.29
N HIS A 31 -11.57 17.75 -17.62
CA HIS A 31 -10.46 16.81 -17.88
C HIS A 31 -10.92 15.34 -17.93
N ARG A 32 -11.80 14.92 -17.01
CA ARG A 32 -12.50 13.63 -17.03
C ARG A 32 -13.98 13.80 -16.69
N ARG A 33 -14.84 13.17 -17.47
CA ARG A 33 -16.31 13.15 -17.34
C ARG A 33 -16.74 12.11 -16.30
N PRO A 34 -17.94 12.28 -15.70
CA PRO A 34 -18.51 11.28 -14.82
C PRO A 34 -18.53 9.89 -15.46
N THR A 35 -18.25 8.86 -14.67
CA THR A 35 -18.11 7.49 -15.17
C THR A 35 -19.38 7.05 -15.90
N SER A 36 -19.22 6.73 -17.18
CA SER A 36 -20.24 6.13 -18.05
C SER A 36 -19.54 5.12 -18.94
N ILE A 37 -20.01 3.88 -18.94
CA ILE A 37 -19.48 2.81 -19.78
C ILE A 37 -20.58 2.24 -20.65
N VAL A 38 -20.24 1.90 -21.89
CA VAL A 38 -21.16 1.31 -22.86
C VAL A 38 -20.57 -0.01 -23.35
N VAL A 39 -21.30 -1.10 -23.09
CA VAL A 39 -20.93 -2.46 -23.50
C VAL A 39 -21.62 -2.79 -24.82
N ASP A 40 -20.82 -3.05 -25.86
CA ASP A 40 -21.24 -3.40 -27.22
C ASP A 40 -22.31 -2.47 -27.80
N GLY A 41 -22.35 -1.20 -27.37
CA GLY A 41 -23.39 -0.23 -27.75
C GLY A 41 -24.79 -0.51 -27.17
N ARG A 42 -24.95 -1.55 -26.34
CA ARG A 42 -26.26 -2.07 -25.90
C ARG A 42 -26.58 -1.82 -24.42
N ILE A 43 -25.58 -1.93 -23.55
CA ILE A 43 -25.76 -1.77 -22.10
C ILE A 43 -24.95 -0.57 -21.65
N ARG A 44 -25.60 0.43 -21.04
CA ARG A 44 -24.93 1.59 -20.43
C ARG A 44 -24.94 1.46 -18.91
N LEU A 45 -23.78 1.66 -18.28
CA LEU A 45 -23.61 1.69 -16.82
C LEU A 45 -22.93 3.00 -16.38
N PRO A 46 -23.17 3.52 -15.15
CA PRO A 46 -24.06 2.97 -14.13
C PRO A 46 -25.53 2.94 -14.60
N LEU A 47 -26.30 2.01 -14.05
CA LEU A 47 -27.73 1.96 -14.34
C LEU A 47 -28.41 3.19 -13.74
N PRO A 48 -29.41 3.78 -14.42
CA PRO A 48 -30.25 4.82 -13.83
C PRO A 48 -30.86 4.36 -12.49
N PRO A 49 -31.10 5.27 -11.54
CA PRO A 49 -31.83 4.97 -10.30
C PRO A 49 -33.15 4.25 -10.58
N GLY A 50 -33.50 3.27 -9.75
CA GLY A 50 -34.72 2.45 -9.90
C GLY A 50 -34.70 1.43 -11.06
N ARG A 51 -33.65 1.41 -11.89
CA ARG A 51 -33.53 0.49 -13.02
C ARG A 51 -32.57 -0.67 -12.68
N ALA A 52 -33.08 -1.70 -12.03
CA ALA A 52 -32.39 -3.00 -12.05
C ALA A 52 -32.65 -3.67 -13.39
N ILE A 53 -31.59 -4.12 -14.09
CA ILE A 53 -31.76 -5.04 -15.22
C ILE A 53 -31.79 -6.46 -14.63
N ASP A 54 -32.98 -7.02 -14.52
CA ASP A 54 -33.17 -8.44 -14.26
C ASP A 54 -32.81 -9.27 -15.52
N ALA A 55 -32.66 -10.59 -15.38
CA ALA A 55 -32.36 -11.45 -16.53
C ALA A 55 -33.35 -11.30 -17.71
N PRO A 56 -34.67 -11.09 -17.48
CA PRO A 56 -35.63 -10.74 -18.54
C PRO A 56 -35.37 -9.38 -19.22
N GLY A 57 -34.78 -8.40 -18.52
CA GLY A 57 -34.51 -7.05 -19.06
C GLY A 57 -33.15 -6.89 -19.75
N ALA A 58 -32.30 -7.92 -19.74
CA ALA A 58 -31.00 -7.87 -20.41
C ALA A 58 -31.17 -8.02 -21.93
N PRO A 59 -30.41 -7.30 -22.77
CA PRO A 59 -30.44 -7.51 -24.22
C PRO A 59 -30.14 -8.96 -24.59
N ASP A 60 -30.72 -9.45 -25.69
CA ASP A 60 -30.57 -10.83 -26.15
C ASP A 60 -29.11 -11.28 -26.16
N GLY A 61 -28.84 -12.42 -25.51
CA GLY A 61 -27.50 -13.01 -25.40
C GLY A 61 -26.62 -12.43 -24.30
N TYR A 62 -27.06 -11.39 -23.57
CA TYR A 62 -26.34 -10.87 -22.41
C TYR A 62 -26.94 -11.41 -21.11
N ARG A 63 -26.06 -11.70 -20.15
CA ARG A 63 -26.44 -11.97 -18.77
C ARG A 63 -25.86 -10.90 -17.87
N ILE A 64 -26.70 -10.20 -17.13
CA ILE A 64 -26.29 -9.27 -16.08
C ILE A 64 -26.60 -9.92 -14.74
N THR A 65 -25.61 -9.96 -13.84
CA THR A 65 -25.73 -10.57 -12.52
C THR A 65 -25.29 -9.54 -11.48
N PRO A 66 -26.23 -8.92 -10.74
CA PRO A 66 -25.87 -8.09 -9.60
C PRO A 66 -25.24 -8.94 -8.50
N GLY A 67 -24.34 -8.34 -7.74
CA GLY A 67 -23.69 -9.00 -6.62
C GLY A 67 -23.04 -7.98 -5.69
N PRO A 68 -22.39 -8.46 -4.61
CA PRO A 68 -21.88 -7.60 -3.54
C PRO A 68 -20.76 -6.65 -3.99
N TYR A 69 -20.15 -6.89 -5.15
CA TYR A 69 -19.09 -6.05 -5.69
C TYR A 69 -19.55 -5.20 -6.89
N GLY A 70 -20.83 -5.23 -7.27
CA GLY A 70 -21.36 -4.56 -8.46
C GLY A 70 -21.98 -5.53 -9.48
N TYR A 71 -21.88 -5.19 -10.76
CA TYR A 71 -22.60 -5.85 -11.85
C TYR A 71 -21.64 -6.68 -12.70
N ALA A 72 -21.84 -8.00 -12.71
CA ALA A 72 -21.16 -8.90 -13.63
C ALA A 72 -21.95 -8.99 -14.93
N ILE A 73 -21.28 -8.80 -16.07
CA ILE A 73 -21.86 -8.83 -17.41
C ILE A 73 -21.17 -9.94 -18.17
N THR A 74 -21.96 -10.86 -18.73
CA THR A 74 -21.46 -11.91 -19.63
C THR A 74 -22.12 -11.72 -20.98
N GLY A 75 -21.30 -11.56 -22.02
CA GLY A 75 -21.76 -11.35 -23.38
C GLY A 75 -22.05 -12.65 -24.12
N PRO A 76 -22.67 -12.57 -25.31
CA PRO A 76 -22.98 -13.73 -26.14
C PRO A 76 -21.71 -14.46 -26.64
N ASP A 77 -20.58 -13.77 -26.69
CA ASP A 77 -19.27 -14.33 -27.03
C ASP A 77 -18.54 -14.96 -25.83
N GLY A 78 -19.17 -14.99 -24.65
CA GLY A 78 -18.58 -15.51 -23.41
C GLY A 78 -17.58 -14.56 -22.74
N GLY A 79 -17.41 -13.34 -23.25
CA GLY A 79 -16.65 -12.29 -22.59
C GLY A 79 -17.28 -11.89 -21.25
N ARG A 80 -16.47 -11.70 -20.22
CA ARG A 80 -16.92 -11.39 -18.85
C ARG A 80 -16.32 -10.09 -18.34
N VAL A 81 -17.19 -9.17 -17.94
CA VAL A 81 -16.82 -7.87 -17.36
C VAL A 81 -17.43 -7.73 -15.98
N LEU A 82 -16.69 -7.17 -15.03
CA LEU A 82 -17.24 -6.68 -13.77
C LEU A 82 -17.17 -5.16 -13.75
N TYR A 83 -18.31 -4.51 -13.56
CA TYR A 83 -18.37 -3.10 -13.19
C TYR A 83 -18.65 -2.97 -11.70
N ALA A 84 -17.69 -2.43 -10.97
CA ALA A 84 -17.67 -2.28 -9.52
C ALA A 84 -17.72 -0.79 -9.14
N PRO A 85 -18.92 -0.20 -9.02
CA PRO A 85 -19.08 1.22 -8.66
C PRO A 85 -18.59 1.48 -7.23
N PRO A 86 -18.47 2.75 -6.80
CA PRO A 86 -18.14 3.11 -5.42
C PRO A 86 -19.14 2.45 -4.47
N ALA A 87 -18.72 2.15 -3.24
CA ALA A 87 -19.67 1.64 -2.27
C ALA A 87 -20.76 2.71 -2.03
N PRO A 88 -22.03 2.31 -1.81
CA PRO A 88 -23.03 3.27 -1.38
C PRO A 88 -22.55 3.93 -0.09
N ASP A 89 -22.64 5.26 -0.03
CA ASP A 89 -22.31 6.03 1.17
C ASP A 89 -23.22 5.54 2.31
N PRO A 90 -22.66 5.02 3.43
CA PRO A 90 -23.47 4.59 4.56
C PRO A 90 -24.32 5.73 5.17
N GLY A 91 -24.01 7.00 4.86
CA GLY A 91 -24.79 8.18 5.24
C GLY A 91 -25.84 8.64 4.23
N ALA A 92 -25.86 8.09 3.01
CA ALA A 92 -26.89 8.37 2.02
C ALA A 92 -28.10 7.45 2.27
N THR A 93 -28.81 7.68 3.36
CA THR A 93 -30.19 7.18 3.47
C THR A 93 -30.98 7.74 2.31
N ASP A 94 -31.65 6.86 1.57
CA ASP A 94 -32.51 7.16 0.44
C ASP A 94 -33.36 8.41 0.73
N ALA A 95 -33.14 9.48 -0.04
CA ALA A 95 -34.05 10.61 -0.12
C ALA A 95 -35.31 10.22 -0.92
N GLU A 96 -35.87 9.05 -0.63
CA GLU A 96 -37.18 8.59 -1.07
C GLU A 96 -38.03 8.30 0.17
N GLY A 97 -38.56 9.38 0.73
CA GLY A 97 -39.54 9.36 1.81
C GLY A 97 -40.73 10.24 1.43
N PHE A 98 -41.72 9.61 0.81
CA PHE A 98 -43.15 9.91 0.84
C PHE A 98 -43.60 11.39 0.75
N LEU A 99 -44.18 11.71 -0.41
CA LEU A 99 -45.31 12.63 -0.49
C LEU A 99 -46.48 12.02 0.28
N GLU A 100 -46.71 12.46 1.51
CA GLU A 100 -48.05 12.47 2.08
C GLU A 100 -48.43 13.92 2.40
N ALA A 101 -49.53 14.31 1.77
CA ALA A 101 -50.20 15.57 1.98
C ALA A 101 -50.76 15.60 3.40
N ASP A 102 -50.50 16.68 4.12
CA ASP A 102 -51.44 17.19 5.12
C ASP A 102 -51.58 18.70 4.91
N ASP A 103 -52.84 19.04 4.64
CA ASP A 103 -53.40 20.37 4.54
C ASP A 103 -53.41 21.08 5.92
N GLU A 104 -53.41 22.41 5.86
CA GLU A 104 -53.78 23.37 6.92
C GLU A 104 -52.82 23.63 8.10
N ASN A 105 -52.13 24.79 8.10
CA ASN A 105 -52.65 26.06 8.66
C ASN A 105 -51.52 27.12 8.75
N PRO A 106 -51.75 28.41 8.40
CA PRO A 106 -50.72 29.45 8.33
C PRO A 106 -50.65 30.29 9.61
N ALA A 107 -49.47 30.82 9.94
CA ALA A 107 -49.28 32.17 10.50
C ALA A 107 -47.84 32.36 11.03
N ARG A 108 -47.09 33.29 10.42
CA ARG A 108 -46.70 34.59 11.01
C ARG A 108 -45.48 35.17 10.30
N ALA A 109 -45.68 36.34 9.73
CA ALA A 109 -44.65 37.29 9.33
C ALA A 109 -44.02 37.98 10.56
N GLY A 110 -42.78 38.45 10.38
CA GLY A 110 -42.08 39.37 11.28
C GLY A 110 -40.58 39.05 11.30
N SER A 111 -39.78 39.65 10.42
CA SER A 111 -39.09 40.94 10.64
C SER A 111 -38.05 40.89 11.77
N GLY A 112 -36.79 41.19 11.45
CA GLY A 112 -35.84 41.69 12.44
C GLY A 112 -34.47 41.03 12.37
N ASP A 113 -33.61 41.56 11.51
CA ASP A 113 -32.19 41.70 11.87
C ASP A 113 -32.10 42.75 12.99
N PRO A 114 -31.31 42.53 14.05
CA PRO A 114 -30.14 43.39 14.15
C PRO A 114 -28.90 42.77 14.83
N ALA A 115 -27.74 43.22 14.34
CA ALA A 115 -26.57 43.69 15.09
C ALA A 115 -26.11 42.88 16.33
N GLY A 116 -25.00 42.16 16.14
CA GLY A 116 -24.20 41.60 17.22
C GLY A 116 -23.54 42.68 18.08
N ALA A 117 -23.73 42.54 19.39
CA ALA A 117 -23.07 43.31 20.43
C ALA A 117 -21.83 42.57 20.96
N ASP A 118 -20.77 43.34 21.20
CA ASP A 118 -19.66 43.04 22.10
C ASP A 118 -20.18 42.79 23.53
N ILE A 119 -19.81 41.65 24.15
CA ILE A 119 -19.49 41.53 25.58
C ILE A 119 -18.44 40.42 25.73
N GLY A 120 -17.33 40.74 26.39
CA GLY A 120 -16.21 39.85 26.62
C GLY A 120 -16.20 39.07 27.92
N ASP A 121 -15.01 38.49 28.13
CA ASP A 121 -14.35 38.01 29.34
C ASP A 121 -15.00 36.85 30.14
N THR A 122 -14.27 35.73 30.22
CA THR A 122 -13.71 35.19 31.47
C THR A 122 -12.91 33.92 31.20
N GLY A 123 -11.67 33.90 31.70
CA GLY A 123 -10.74 32.79 31.55
C GLY A 123 -10.89 31.66 32.57
N ALA A 124 -10.33 30.51 32.20
CA ALA A 124 -9.66 29.49 33.01
C ALA A 124 -9.02 28.55 31.96
N GLY A 125 -7.69 28.39 31.87
CA GLY A 125 -6.84 27.75 32.85
C GLY A 125 -6.42 26.40 32.26
N ASP A 126 -5.13 26.26 31.90
CA ASP A 126 -4.31 25.06 32.14
C ASP A 126 -3.08 24.98 31.20
N GLY A 127 -1.94 25.38 31.78
CA GLY A 127 -0.70 24.59 31.84
C GLY A 127 -0.06 24.06 30.54
N ASN A 128 0.90 24.81 30.01
CA ASN A 128 1.97 24.28 29.16
C ASN A 128 3.33 24.57 29.86
N PRO A 129 4.20 23.57 30.13
CA PRO A 129 5.49 23.86 30.74
C PRO A 129 6.45 24.44 29.71
N ALA A 130 6.92 25.64 30.03
CA ALA A 130 7.95 26.39 29.34
C ALA A 130 9.32 25.70 29.46
N TRP A 131 10.07 25.71 28.36
CA TRP A 131 11.53 25.63 28.37
C TRP A 131 12.06 27.06 28.46
N ASP A 132 12.80 27.37 29.53
CA ASP A 132 13.50 28.64 29.71
C ASP A 132 14.98 28.39 30.03
N GLY A 133 15.81 29.31 29.58
CA GLY A 133 17.28 29.35 29.77
C GLY A 133 18.05 29.03 28.48
N GLY A 134 18.86 29.91 27.91
CA GLY A 134 19.32 31.22 28.33
C GLY A 134 20.03 31.92 27.17
N ARG A 135 20.03 33.25 27.23
CA ARG A 135 20.66 34.16 26.26
C ARG A 135 22.19 34.09 26.37
N ASP A 136 22.87 34.06 25.23
CA ASP A 136 24.06 34.87 25.03
C ASP A 136 24.21 35.27 23.55
N ALA A 137 24.54 36.53 23.36
CA ALA A 137 24.50 37.27 22.11
C ALA A 137 25.78 37.08 21.28
N VAL A 138 25.63 36.92 19.96
CA VAL A 138 26.69 37.32 19.00
C VAL A 138 26.03 38.00 17.78
N ARG A 139 26.46 39.24 17.56
CA ARG A 139 26.16 40.10 16.41
C ARG A 139 26.71 39.52 15.10
N ALA A 140 25.89 39.57 14.05
CA ALA A 140 26.31 39.84 12.66
C ALA A 140 25.15 40.66 12.06
N GLY A 141 25.33 41.88 11.57
CA GLY A 141 26.34 42.29 10.60
C GLY A 141 25.61 42.46 9.27
N ASP A 142 25.23 43.70 8.98
CA ASP A 142 24.39 44.13 7.86
C ASP A 142 24.88 43.67 6.48
N GLY A 143 23.94 43.42 5.57
CA GLY A 143 24.21 43.06 4.18
C GLY A 143 22.97 43.11 3.31
N THR A 144 22.51 44.33 3.01
CA THR A 144 21.48 44.71 2.05
C THR A 144 21.73 44.16 0.64
N GLY A 145 20.67 43.89 -0.13
CA GLY A 145 20.74 43.92 -1.61
C GLY A 145 19.73 43.06 -2.34
N ALA A 146 18.63 43.67 -2.76
CA ALA A 146 17.60 43.08 -3.61
C ALA A 146 17.93 43.17 -5.12
N ALA A 147 17.15 42.39 -5.87
CA ALA A 147 16.59 42.66 -7.21
C ALA A 147 17.35 42.19 -8.48
N ASN A 148 16.65 41.26 -9.15
CA ASN A 148 16.20 41.24 -10.55
C ASN A 148 17.17 41.47 -11.72
N GLY A 149 17.06 40.59 -12.71
CA GLY A 149 17.50 40.86 -14.08
C GLY A 149 17.30 39.68 -15.02
N ASP A 150 16.29 39.78 -15.88
CA ASP A 150 15.99 38.93 -17.04
C ASP A 150 17.20 38.62 -17.93
N SER A 151 17.13 37.48 -18.65
CA SER A 151 17.05 37.44 -20.13
C SER A 151 17.71 36.21 -20.77
N ALA A 152 16.94 35.60 -21.67
CA ALA A 152 17.32 35.14 -23.01
C ALA A 152 18.01 33.77 -23.25
N ARG A 153 17.25 32.99 -24.03
CA ARG A 153 17.57 31.87 -24.94
C ARG A 153 18.86 32.03 -25.77
N ALA A 154 19.55 30.90 -25.97
CA ALA A 154 20.07 30.28 -27.22
C ALA A 154 21.14 29.27 -26.75
N GLY A 155 21.43 28.11 -27.33
CA GLY A 155 21.21 27.50 -28.64
C GLY A 155 22.16 26.29 -28.68
N ALA A 156 21.94 25.38 -29.63
CA ALA A 156 22.49 24.03 -29.73
C ALA A 156 24.03 23.88 -29.71
N GLY A 157 24.49 22.65 -29.42
CA GLY A 157 25.88 22.23 -29.60
C GLY A 157 26.06 20.72 -29.40
N ASP A 158 25.69 19.95 -30.42
CA ASP A 158 26.08 18.56 -30.65
C ASP A 158 27.58 18.46 -30.96
N THR A 159 28.32 17.55 -30.32
CA THR A 159 29.47 16.85 -30.92
C THR A 159 29.68 15.52 -30.21
N GLY A 160 29.46 14.42 -30.93
CA GLY A 160 30.09 13.14 -30.63
C GLY A 160 31.46 13.03 -31.31
N ARG A 161 32.41 12.29 -30.72
CA ARG A 161 33.08 11.13 -31.34
C ARG A 161 34.17 10.52 -30.44
N ALA A 162 34.23 9.18 -30.50
CA ALA A 162 35.40 8.27 -30.45
C ALA A 162 36.29 8.31 -29.19
N GLY A 163 36.68 7.20 -28.57
CA GLY A 163 37.03 5.88 -29.12
C GLY A 163 38.45 5.59 -28.66
N GLY A 164 38.71 4.41 -28.10
CA GLY A 164 40.03 4.06 -27.59
C GLY A 164 40.02 2.79 -26.76
N ASP A 165 40.12 1.65 -27.45
CA ASP A 165 40.46 0.35 -26.91
C ASP A 165 41.82 0.36 -26.19
N HIS A 166 41.97 -0.43 -25.13
CA HIS A 166 43.19 -1.24 -24.93
C HIS A 166 42.93 -2.46 -24.05
N ALA A 167 43.41 -3.58 -24.55
CA ALA A 167 43.31 -4.93 -24.03
C ALA A 167 44.39 -5.28 -23.00
N GLY A 168 44.14 -6.33 -22.21
CA GLY A 168 45.11 -7.41 -22.05
C GLY A 168 45.55 -7.80 -20.63
N THR A 169 45.85 -9.10 -20.50
CA THR A 169 46.43 -9.87 -19.36
C THR A 169 45.40 -10.26 -18.28
N ALA A 170 44.91 -11.50 -18.14
CA ALA A 170 45.46 -12.87 -18.13
C ALA A 170 46.22 -13.24 -16.84
N ASP A 171 45.93 -14.46 -16.37
CA ASP A 171 46.64 -15.29 -15.37
C ASP A 171 46.43 -14.90 -13.87
N GLU A 172 46.18 -15.78 -12.90
CA GLU A 172 46.45 -17.23 -12.75
C GLU A 172 45.43 -17.93 -11.85
N ASN A 173 45.27 -19.24 -12.10
CA ASN A 173 44.66 -20.25 -11.24
C ASN A 173 45.77 -21.18 -10.76
N PRO A 174 45.80 -21.65 -9.49
CA PRO A 174 46.46 -22.90 -9.17
C PRO A 174 45.46 -23.95 -8.70
N ALA A 175 45.60 -25.11 -9.31
CA ALA A 175 44.86 -26.33 -9.04
C ALA A 175 45.62 -27.27 -8.08
N ARG A 176 44.83 -28.16 -7.45
CA ARG A 176 45.11 -29.57 -7.06
C ARG A 176 46.02 -29.88 -5.86
N THR A 177 45.51 -30.76 -4.98
CA THR A 177 45.84 -32.22 -4.85
C THR A 177 45.04 -32.76 -3.64
N ASP A 178 44.13 -33.72 -3.76
CA ASP A 178 44.22 -35.19 -3.92
C ASP A 178 44.43 -36.00 -2.61
N GLY A 179 43.60 -37.05 -2.44
CA GLY A 179 43.72 -38.16 -1.48
C GLY A 179 42.63 -38.17 -0.39
N GLY A 180 41.72 -39.12 -0.23
CA GLY A 180 41.66 -40.53 -0.61
C GLY A 180 41.82 -41.41 0.65
N GLY A 181 40.81 -42.21 1.04
CA GLY A 181 40.97 -43.27 2.05
C GLY A 181 39.79 -43.46 3.01
N ALA A 182 39.39 -44.72 3.22
CA ALA A 182 38.10 -45.15 3.76
C ALA A 182 38.16 -45.83 5.15
N ALA A 183 36.97 -45.94 5.77
CA ALA A 183 36.41 -47.08 6.51
C ALA A 183 36.62 -47.28 8.05
N ARG A 184 35.47 -47.49 8.72
CA ARG A 184 35.13 -48.24 9.97
C ARG A 184 35.52 -47.61 11.32
N GLY A 185 34.73 -47.61 12.39
CA GLY A 185 33.38 -48.12 12.71
C GLY A 185 33.08 -48.01 14.23
N GLY A 186 31.80 -48.12 14.61
CA GLY A 186 31.24 -48.36 15.97
C GLY A 186 31.20 -47.15 16.93
N ASP A 187 30.25 -46.95 17.84
CA ASP A 187 28.99 -47.62 18.24
C ASP A 187 28.24 -46.66 19.20
N GLY A 188 26.90 -46.79 19.27
CA GLY A 188 26.03 -46.40 20.41
C GLY A 188 25.68 -44.90 20.55
N ASP A 189 24.47 -44.44 20.89
CA ASP A 189 23.20 -45.04 21.27
C ASP A 189 22.13 -43.92 21.24
N GLY A 190 20.86 -44.26 20.98
CA GLY A 190 19.71 -43.46 21.45
C GLY A 190 18.77 -42.82 20.41
N ASP A 191 17.97 -43.64 19.73
CA ASP A 191 16.58 -43.32 19.34
C ASP A 191 15.71 -43.30 20.64
N PRO A 192 14.52 -42.66 20.78
CA PRO A 192 13.37 -42.85 19.88
C PRO A 192 12.44 -41.62 19.67
N TRP A 193 11.97 -41.39 18.44
CA TRP A 193 10.56 -41.62 18.05
C TRP A 193 10.34 -41.20 16.58
N ALA A 194 10.56 -42.17 15.71
CA ALA A 194 10.03 -42.18 14.36
C ALA A 194 8.53 -42.56 14.38
N GLY A 195 7.79 -41.92 13.49
CA GLY A 195 6.42 -42.30 13.11
C GLY A 195 6.19 -41.90 11.66
N ALA A 196 6.96 -42.50 10.75
CA ALA A 196 6.75 -42.43 9.31
C ALA A 196 5.66 -43.42 8.90
N GLY A 197 4.83 -43.00 7.94
CA GLY A 197 3.95 -43.87 7.18
C GLY A 197 3.92 -43.39 5.73
N GLU A 198 4.95 -43.77 4.96
CA GLU A 198 4.90 -43.77 3.50
C GLU A 198 4.32 -45.10 3.01
N ALA A 199 3.46 -45.05 2.00
CA ALA A 199 3.43 -46.07 0.96
C ALA A 199 2.95 -45.43 -0.35
N ALA A 200 3.84 -45.42 -1.33
CA ALA A 200 3.59 -45.00 -2.71
C ALA A 200 2.71 -46.01 -3.46
N GLY A 201 1.91 -45.50 -4.40
CA GLY A 201 1.19 -46.28 -5.40
C GLY A 201 1.00 -45.45 -6.67
N THR A 202 1.59 -45.94 -7.76
CA THR A 202 1.65 -45.35 -9.11
C THR A 202 0.35 -45.48 -9.90
N GLY A 203 0.03 -44.46 -10.70
CA GLY A 203 -0.60 -44.62 -12.02
C GLY A 203 -2.05 -44.12 -12.18
N GLY A 204 -2.31 -43.46 -13.32
CA GLY A 204 -3.63 -43.31 -13.91
C GLY A 204 -4.26 -41.92 -13.75
N GLY A 205 -4.32 -41.18 -14.85
CA GLY A 205 -5.04 -39.91 -14.89
C GLY A 205 -6.55 -40.11 -14.80
N GLU A 206 -7.20 -39.19 -14.12
CA GLU A 206 -8.59 -38.78 -14.37
C GLU A 206 -8.76 -37.39 -13.76
N THR A 207 -9.24 -36.46 -14.59
CA THR A 207 -9.55 -35.08 -14.22
C THR A 207 -10.71 -35.09 -13.22
N GLY A 208 -10.36 -35.14 -11.92
CA GLY A 208 -11.31 -35.01 -10.83
C GLY A 208 -11.91 -33.61 -10.81
N ALA A 209 -13.21 -33.54 -11.11
CA ALA A 209 -14.05 -32.38 -10.86
C ALA A 209 -13.91 -31.99 -9.38
N GLY A 210 -13.11 -30.96 -9.12
CA GLY A 210 -13.00 -30.37 -7.79
C GLY A 210 -14.38 -29.95 -7.31
N ASP A 211 -14.74 -30.44 -6.12
CA ASP A 211 -15.89 -30.06 -5.33
C ASP A 211 -15.96 -28.53 -5.28
N ARG A 212 -16.84 -27.96 -6.12
CA ARG A 212 -17.07 -26.52 -6.17
C ARG A 212 -17.88 -26.20 -4.94
N GLY A 213 -17.21 -25.68 -3.91
CA GLY A 213 -17.86 -24.98 -2.80
C GLY A 213 -18.95 -24.03 -3.31
N PRO A 214 -19.93 -23.67 -2.45
CA PRO A 214 -21.18 -23.03 -2.87
C PRO A 214 -20.90 -21.91 -3.89
N ALA A 215 -21.58 -21.98 -5.04
CA ALA A 215 -21.34 -21.10 -6.16
C ALA A 215 -21.25 -19.65 -5.66
N GLY A 216 -20.05 -19.06 -5.75
CA GLY A 216 -19.82 -17.70 -5.28
C GLY A 216 -20.75 -16.69 -5.95
N PRO A 217 -20.83 -15.44 -5.47
CA PRO A 217 -21.81 -14.45 -5.94
C PRO A 217 -21.73 -14.18 -7.45
N TYR A 218 -20.58 -14.49 -8.07
CA TYR A 218 -20.40 -14.49 -9.51
C TYR A 218 -19.96 -15.87 -9.98
N PRO A 219 -20.88 -16.76 -10.39
CA PRO A 219 -20.52 -18.09 -10.88
C PRO A 219 -19.72 -17.98 -12.19
N GLY A 220 -18.79 -18.91 -12.42
CA GLY A 220 -18.02 -19.05 -13.66
C GLY A 220 -16.51 -18.76 -13.53
N ARG A 221 -15.82 -18.66 -14.66
CA ARG A 221 -14.36 -18.40 -14.76
C ARG A 221 -13.99 -16.97 -14.34
N PRO A 222 -12.71 -16.63 -14.08
CA PRO A 222 -12.31 -15.24 -13.79
C PRO A 222 -12.79 -14.23 -14.85
N PHE A 223 -12.96 -12.97 -14.45
CA PHE A 223 -13.33 -11.89 -15.38
C PHE A 223 -12.20 -11.59 -16.37
N ASP A 224 -12.55 -11.17 -17.57
CA ASP A 224 -11.59 -10.68 -18.57
C ASP A 224 -11.18 -9.24 -18.26
N LEU A 225 -12.16 -8.43 -17.86
CA LEU A 225 -12.03 -7.01 -17.53
C LEU A 225 -12.78 -6.69 -16.24
N VAL A 226 -12.16 -5.88 -15.38
CA VAL A 226 -12.75 -5.32 -14.17
C VAL A 226 -12.57 -3.81 -14.19
N LEU A 227 -13.68 -3.09 -14.11
CA LEU A 227 -13.76 -1.65 -13.94
C LEU A 227 -14.13 -1.39 -12.49
N ILE A 228 -13.25 -0.77 -11.71
CA ILE A 228 -13.41 -0.67 -10.25
C ILE A 228 -12.90 0.65 -9.69
N ASP A 229 -13.59 1.20 -8.68
CA ASP A 229 -13.07 2.30 -7.87
C ASP A 229 -11.98 1.82 -6.92
N LEU A 230 -10.73 2.08 -7.29
CA LEU A 230 -9.55 1.74 -6.50
C LEU A 230 -9.06 2.89 -5.61
N LEU A 231 -9.56 4.10 -5.80
CA LEU A 231 -9.20 5.21 -4.93
C LEU A 231 -9.96 5.11 -3.61
N ASP A 232 -11.17 4.53 -3.62
CA ASP A 232 -12.04 4.41 -2.45
C ASP A 232 -11.74 3.16 -1.64
N ARG A 233 -11.83 2.00 -2.30
CA ARG A 233 -11.79 0.69 -1.65
C ARG A 233 -10.85 -0.25 -2.41
N PRO A 234 -9.54 0.03 -2.49
CA PRO A 234 -8.58 -0.82 -3.21
C PRO A 234 -8.56 -2.27 -2.70
N GLU A 235 -8.93 -2.51 -1.45
CA GLU A 235 -9.05 -3.83 -0.84
C GLU A 235 -10.09 -4.73 -1.50
N ARG A 236 -11.10 -4.16 -2.18
CA ARG A 236 -12.06 -4.95 -2.97
C ARG A 236 -11.36 -5.73 -4.07
N LEU A 237 -10.29 -5.19 -4.65
CA LEU A 237 -9.49 -5.91 -5.65
C LEU A 237 -8.76 -7.11 -5.02
N GLY A 238 -8.24 -6.96 -3.80
CA GLY A 238 -7.65 -8.06 -3.03
C GLY A 238 -8.66 -9.18 -2.77
N GLU A 239 -9.90 -8.83 -2.42
CA GLU A 239 -10.97 -9.82 -2.23
C GLU A 239 -11.35 -10.55 -3.52
N LEU A 240 -11.47 -9.83 -4.64
CA LEU A 240 -11.73 -10.43 -5.94
C LEU A 240 -10.61 -11.40 -6.35
N ARG A 241 -9.35 -11.05 -6.08
CA ARG A 241 -8.19 -11.93 -6.31
C ARG A 241 -8.21 -13.16 -5.41
N ARG A 242 -8.49 -12.99 -4.11
CA ARG A 242 -8.58 -14.10 -3.15
C ARG A 242 -9.66 -15.11 -3.54
N ARG A 243 -10.77 -14.63 -4.12
CA ARG A 243 -11.87 -15.47 -4.64
C ARG A 243 -11.59 -16.08 -6.01
N GLY A 244 -10.44 -15.80 -6.62
CA GLY A 244 -10.10 -16.25 -7.97
C GLY A 244 -10.91 -15.59 -9.09
N LEU A 245 -11.61 -14.48 -8.82
CA LEU A 245 -12.41 -13.75 -9.81
C LEU A 245 -11.55 -12.81 -10.66
N VAL A 246 -10.42 -12.37 -10.11
CA VAL A 246 -9.39 -11.57 -10.79
C VAL A 246 -8.08 -12.33 -10.75
N THR A 247 -7.44 -12.48 -11.91
CA THR A 247 -6.15 -13.17 -12.05
C THR A 247 -5.13 -12.27 -12.74
N ALA A 248 -3.90 -12.76 -12.93
CA ALA A 248 -2.92 -12.10 -13.79
C ALA A 248 -3.40 -11.93 -15.25
N ALA A 249 -4.41 -12.69 -15.66
CA ALA A 249 -5.08 -12.61 -16.95
C ALA A 249 -6.37 -11.77 -16.91
N THR A 250 -6.67 -11.02 -15.84
CA THR A 250 -7.83 -10.09 -15.74
C THR A 250 -7.43 -8.62 -15.79
N GLN A 251 -7.99 -7.82 -16.70
CA GLN A 251 -7.54 -6.45 -16.96
C GLN A 251 -8.23 -5.58 -15.95
N VAL A 252 -7.47 -4.79 -15.19
CA VAL A 252 -8.04 -3.99 -14.12
C VAL A 252 -7.91 -2.53 -14.49
N VAL A 253 -9.03 -1.85 -14.62
CA VAL A 253 -9.10 -0.43 -14.97
C VAL A 253 -9.76 0.32 -13.83
N ALA A 254 -9.08 1.35 -13.35
CA ALA A 254 -9.60 2.25 -12.36
C ALA A 254 -10.63 3.20 -13.00
N VAL A 255 -11.81 3.29 -12.39
CA VAL A 255 -12.88 4.23 -12.72
C VAL A 255 -13.33 4.94 -11.44
N HIS A 256 -14.24 5.91 -11.55
CA HIS A 256 -14.62 6.79 -10.43
C HIS A 256 -13.44 7.59 -9.87
N LEU A 257 -12.54 8.02 -10.75
CA LEU A 257 -11.37 8.83 -10.41
C LEU A 257 -11.79 10.22 -9.94
N ASP A 258 -11.13 10.75 -8.91
CA ASP A 258 -11.46 12.07 -8.37
C ASP A 258 -10.25 12.74 -7.70
N HIS A 259 -10.54 13.82 -6.97
CA HIS A 259 -9.57 14.69 -6.35
C HIS A 259 -8.71 14.04 -5.25
N ARG A 260 -9.01 12.80 -4.80
CA ARG A 260 -8.25 12.09 -3.77
C ARG A 260 -6.82 11.76 -4.19
N VAL A 261 -6.53 11.87 -5.48
CA VAL A 261 -5.18 11.86 -6.03
C VAL A 261 -4.77 13.25 -6.54
N PRO A 262 -3.63 13.82 -6.12
CA PRO A 262 -3.18 15.14 -6.54
C PRO A 262 -2.78 15.31 -8.01
N SER A 263 -2.63 14.23 -8.79
CA SER A 263 -2.24 14.28 -10.22
C SER A 263 -2.40 12.92 -10.91
N GLU A 264 -2.38 12.91 -12.24
CA GLU A 264 -2.32 11.68 -13.06
C GLU A 264 -1.06 10.84 -12.75
N ARG A 265 0.10 11.47 -12.54
CA ARG A 265 1.34 10.76 -12.17
C ARG A 265 1.22 10.04 -10.83
N GLU A 266 0.55 10.66 -9.87
CA GLU A 266 0.24 10.01 -8.58
C GLU A 266 -0.70 8.83 -8.77
N LEU A 267 -1.73 9.01 -9.60
CA LEU A 267 -2.68 7.96 -9.92
C LEU A 267 -1.96 6.75 -10.53
N GLU A 268 -1.15 6.97 -11.58
CA GLU A 268 -0.35 5.93 -12.23
C GLU A 268 0.54 5.18 -11.23
N ARG A 269 1.22 5.89 -10.31
CA ARG A 269 2.04 5.26 -9.27
C ARG A 269 1.21 4.32 -8.40
N ARG A 270 0.07 4.80 -7.87
CA ARG A 270 -0.80 3.99 -6.99
C ARG A 270 -1.34 2.76 -7.72
N LEU A 271 -1.82 2.95 -8.94
CA LEU A 271 -2.38 1.86 -9.75
C LEU A 271 -1.33 0.80 -10.10
N ALA A 272 -0.07 1.19 -10.28
CA ALA A 272 1.03 0.26 -10.52
C ALA A 272 1.21 -0.76 -9.36
N HIS A 273 1.03 -0.34 -8.10
CA HIS A 273 1.07 -1.27 -6.95
C HIS A 273 -0.01 -2.34 -7.02
N TRP A 274 -1.11 -2.04 -7.70
CA TRP A 274 -2.27 -2.90 -7.81
C TRP A 274 -2.37 -3.60 -9.15
N GLY A 275 -1.40 -3.45 -10.06
CA GLY A 275 -1.48 -4.01 -11.41
C GLY A 275 -2.71 -3.55 -12.18
N ALA A 276 -3.14 -2.31 -11.93
CA ALA A 276 -4.27 -1.67 -12.57
C ALA A 276 -3.80 -0.51 -13.46
N ILE A 277 -4.66 -0.05 -14.35
CA ILE A 277 -4.40 1.11 -15.22
C ILE A 277 -5.53 2.13 -15.12
N ALA A 278 -5.24 3.38 -15.41
CA ALA A 278 -6.24 4.38 -15.77
C ALA A 278 -6.22 4.53 -17.29
N VAL A 279 -7.38 4.83 -17.88
CA VAL A 279 -7.50 5.10 -19.32
C VAL A 279 -8.17 6.45 -19.54
N PRO A 280 -7.88 7.16 -20.64
CA PRO A 280 -8.61 8.37 -21.00
C PRO A 280 -10.09 8.09 -21.28
N ASP A 281 -10.93 9.12 -21.15
CA ASP A 281 -12.30 9.07 -21.65
C ASP A 281 -12.32 8.84 -23.18
N GLY A 282 -13.32 8.12 -23.66
CA GLY A 282 -13.46 7.66 -25.04
C GLY A 282 -12.71 6.35 -25.36
N THR A 283 -11.90 5.83 -24.43
CA THR A 283 -11.17 4.56 -24.63
C THR A 283 -12.14 3.41 -24.87
N VAL A 284 -11.76 2.52 -25.79
CA VAL A 284 -12.48 1.29 -26.12
C VAL A 284 -11.61 0.09 -25.75
N LEU A 285 -12.13 -0.81 -24.93
CA LEU A 285 -11.47 -2.05 -24.50
C LEU A 285 -12.20 -3.27 -25.07
N ASP A 286 -11.48 -4.30 -25.52
CA ASP A 286 -12.09 -5.58 -25.92
C ASP A 286 -11.68 -6.69 -24.96
N THR A 287 -12.65 -7.40 -24.40
CA THR A 287 -12.45 -8.60 -23.56
C THR A 287 -11.62 -9.71 -24.21
N ARG A 288 -11.52 -9.72 -25.54
CA ARG A 288 -10.78 -10.73 -26.33
C ARG A 288 -9.39 -10.26 -26.74
N ALA A 289 -9.09 -8.97 -26.59
CA ALA A 289 -7.79 -8.45 -26.95
C ALA A 289 -6.72 -9.10 -26.06
N PRO A 290 -5.61 -9.61 -26.63
CA PRO A 290 -4.47 -10.02 -25.85
C PRO A 290 -4.01 -8.89 -24.94
N ARG A 291 -3.58 -9.24 -23.73
CA ARG A 291 -2.85 -8.28 -22.89
C ARG A 291 -1.56 -7.89 -23.58
N ASP A 292 -1.37 -6.59 -23.77
CA ASP A 292 -0.05 -6.03 -23.96
C ASP A 292 0.73 -6.20 -22.65
N ARG A 293 1.37 -7.37 -22.52
CA ARG A 293 2.26 -7.82 -21.43
C ARG A 293 1.57 -8.05 -20.07
N PRO A 294 1.95 -9.11 -19.32
CA PRO A 294 1.52 -9.25 -17.93
C PRO A 294 2.02 -8.06 -17.11
N ALA A 295 1.20 -7.57 -16.17
CA ALA A 295 1.60 -6.51 -15.26
C ALA A 295 2.92 -6.88 -14.56
N PRO A 296 3.89 -5.95 -14.46
CA PRO A 296 5.14 -6.23 -13.77
C PRO A 296 4.84 -6.70 -12.34
N ARG A 297 5.52 -7.76 -11.91
CA ARG A 297 5.37 -8.25 -10.54
C ARG A 297 5.90 -7.18 -9.58
N PRO A 298 5.19 -6.88 -8.48
CA PRO A 298 5.72 -5.96 -7.49
C PRO A 298 7.05 -6.48 -6.93
N PRO A 299 7.93 -5.58 -6.45
CA PRO A 299 9.18 -5.97 -5.80
C PRO A 299 8.87 -6.90 -4.63
N ARG A 300 9.77 -7.86 -4.41
CA ARG A 300 9.62 -8.83 -3.32
C ARG A 300 9.90 -8.20 -1.98
N ARG A 301 10.89 -7.30 -1.88
CA ARG A 301 11.32 -6.65 -0.65
C ARG A 301 11.31 -5.16 -0.85
N THR A 302 10.41 -4.50 -0.13
CA THR A 302 10.26 -3.05 -0.10
C THR A 302 10.55 -2.56 1.31
N LEU A 303 11.44 -1.58 1.44
CA LEU A 303 11.71 -0.88 2.70
C LEU A 303 11.27 0.59 2.59
N LEU A 304 10.37 0.99 3.49
CA LEU A 304 9.88 2.37 3.59
C LEU A 304 10.47 3.03 4.84
N LEU A 305 11.38 3.96 4.61
CA LEU A 305 12.01 4.77 5.65
C LEU A 305 11.19 6.04 5.90
N GLY A 306 11.26 6.60 7.09
CA GLY A 306 10.72 7.93 7.33
C GLY A 306 10.60 8.30 8.80
N GLY A 307 10.52 9.59 9.09
CA GLY A 307 10.36 10.08 10.45
C GLY A 307 9.03 9.69 11.10
N ALA A 308 8.89 10.04 12.37
CA ALA A 308 7.61 9.90 13.08
C ALA A 308 6.51 10.69 12.35
N ARG A 309 5.33 10.07 12.20
CA ARG A 309 4.16 10.66 11.52
C ARG A 309 4.40 11.11 10.08
N SER A 310 5.40 10.54 9.41
CA SER A 310 5.70 10.88 8.02
C SER A 310 4.71 10.31 6.99
N GLY A 311 3.84 9.38 7.39
CA GLY A 311 2.92 8.66 6.50
C GLY A 311 3.44 7.31 5.98
N LYS A 312 4.58 6.81 6.48
CA LYS A 312 5.18 5.54 6.00
C LYS A 312 4.27 4.32 6.16
N SER A 313 3.54 4.19 7.27
CA SER A 313 2.58 3.08 7.46
C SER A 313 1.41 3.17 6.50
N GLU A 314 0.90 4.37 6.22
CA GLU A 314 -0.21 4.58 5.27
C GLU A 314 0.21 4.25 3.83
N GLU A 315 1.41 4.64 3.42
CA GLU A 315 2.00 4.25 2.14
C GLU A 315 2.23 2.73 2.06
N ALA A 316 2.65 2.10 3.16
CA ALA A 316 2.85 0.65 3.22
C ALA A 316 1.52 -0.11 3.08
N GLU A 317 0.48 0.32 3.79
CA GLU A 317 -0.88 -0.21 3.70
C GLU A 317 -1.42 -0.05 2.27
N LEU A 318 -1.24 1.13 1.65
CA LEU A 318 -1.66 1.41 0.28
C LEU A 318 -1.04 0.44 -0.74
N ARG A 319 0.25 0.13 -0.60
CA ARG A 319 0.99 -0.76 -1.53
C ARG A 319 0.52 -2.20 -1.52
N VAL A 320 -0.08 -2.65 -0.41
CA VAL A 320 -0.53 -4.04 -0.22
C VAL A 320 -2.06 -4.15 -0.18
N ALA A 321 -2.78 -3.03 -0.27
CA ALA A 321 -4.24 -2.99 -0.16
C ALA A 321 -4.96 -3.97 -1.10
N ALA A 322 -4.48 -4.10 -2.34
CA ALA A 322 -5.07 -4.99 -3.35
C ALA A 322 -4.50 -6.42 -3.35
N ASP A 323 -3.72 -6.81 -2.35
CA ASP A 323 -3.15 -8.15 -2.26
C ASP A 323 -4.18 -9.15 -1.70
N PRO A 324 -4.21 -10.39 -2.20
CA PRO A 324 -5.24 -11.36 -1.82
C PRO A 324 -5.13 -11.87 -0.39
N VAL A 325 -3.89 -11.98 0.12
CA VAL A 325 -3.56 -12.50 1.45
C VAL A 325 -2.47 -11.62 2.04
N VAL A 326 -2.79 -10.92 3.14
CA VAL A 326 -1.86 -10.03 3.85
C VAL A 326 -1.78 -10.45 5.32
N THR A 327 -0.55 -10.57 5.81
CA THR A 327 -0.25 -10.69 7.24
C THR A 327 0.43 -9.41 7.70
N TYR A 328 -0.27 -8.64 8.54
CA TYR A 328 0.27 -7.50 9.25
C TYR A 328 1.05 -7.97 10.46
N VAL A 329 2.33 -7.66 10.52
CA VAL A 329 3.27 -8.04 11.58
C VAL A 329 3.54 -6.81 12.43
N ALA A 330 2.88 -6.76 13.59
CA ALA A 330 3.07 -5.70 14.57
C ALA A 330 4.25 -6.07 15.48
N THR A 331 5.25 -5.20 15.52
CA THR A 331 6.52 -5.45 16.25
C THR A 331 6.70 -4.50 17.43
N GLY A 332 5.68 -3.69 17.75
CA GLY A 332 5.72 -2.76 18.86
C GLY A 332 5.58 -3.46 20.21
N PRO A 333 6.21 -2.92 21.27
CA PRO A 333 5.94 -3.39 22.62
C PRO A 333 4.46 -3.23 22.97
N ASP A 334 4.00 -4.07 23.88
CA ASP A 334 2.69 -3.99 24.50
C ASP A 334 2.59 -2.72 25.36
N GLY A 335 2.40 -1.55 24.76
CA GLY A 335 2.15 -0.28 25.46
C GLY A 335 0.76 -0.23 26.11
N ARG A 336 0.36 -1.30 26.80
CA ARG A 336 -1.03 -1.57 27.21
C ARG A 336 -1.62 -0.49 28.14
N ASP A 337 -0.80 0.39 28.69
CA ASP A 337 -1.19 1.36 29.71
C ASP A 337 -1.16 2.83 29.24
N ASP A 338 -0.77 3.13 27.98
CA ASP A 338 -0.86 4.50 27.42
C ASP A 338 -2.15 4.68 26.60
N PRO A 339 -3.14 5.47 27.06
CA PRO A 339 -4.40 5.69 26.34
C PRO A 339 -4.23 6.28 24.93
N ALA A 340 -3.25 7.15 24.72
CA ALA A 340 -2.98 7.74 23.40
C ALA A 340 -2.39 6.69 22.44
N TRP A 341 -1.56 5.78 22.97
CA TRP A 341 -1.04 4.64 22.23
C TRP A 341 -2.14 3.64 21.88
N LEU A 342 -3.01 3.29 22.83
CA LEU A 342 -4.13 2.37 22.63
C LEU A 342 -5.12 2.88 21.59
N GLU A 343 -5.49 4.16 21.66
CA GLU A 343 -6.40 4.79 20.68
C GLU A 343 -5.78 4.79 19.28
N ARG A 344 -4.47 5.04 19.18
CA ARG A 344 -3.74 4.92 17.91
C ARG A 344 -3.77 3.49 17.37
N VAL A 345 -3.54 2.49 18.21
CA VAL A 345 -3.61 1.06 17.82
C VAL A 345 -5.02 0.70 17.36
N ARG A 346 -6.06 1.16 18.06
CA ARG A 346 -7.46 0.98 17.68
C ARG A 346 -7.73 1.55 16.28
N ARG A 347 -7.35 2.81 16.03
CA ARG A 347 -7.50 3.44 14.71
C ARG A 347 -6.76 2.69 13.62
N HIS A 348 -5.55 2.19 13.89
CA HIS A 348 -4.80 1.39 12.91
C HIS A 348 -5.49 0.04 12.63
N ARG A 349 -6.01 -0.63 13.66
CA ARG A 349 -6.74 -1.90 13.50
C ARG A 349 -8.05 -1.71 12.72
N GLU A 350 -8.81 -0.66 12.99
CA GLU A 350 -10.08 -0.37 12.32
C GLU A 350 -9.94 -0.04 10.84
N ARG A 351 -8.81 0.58 10.44
CA ARG A 351 -8.52 0.86 9.02
C ARG A 351 -8.14 -0.37 8.21
N ARG A 352 -7.66 -1.44 8.85
CA ARG A 352 -7.17 -2.64 8.14
C ARG A 352 -8.35 -3.41 7.53
N PRO A 353 -8.23 -3.89 6.28
CA PRO A 353 -9.23 -4.77 5.70
C PRO A 353 -9.48 -5.99 6.59
N ARG A 354 -10.75 -6.36 6.78
CA ARG A 354 -11.15 -7.47 7.68
C ARG A 354 -10.51 -8.82 7.34
N HIS A 355 -10.08 -9.00 6.09
CA HIS A 355 -9.45 -10.24 5.64
C HIS A 355 -7.94 -10.29 5.89
N TRP A 356 -7.33 -9.23 6.41
CA TRP A 356 -5.93 -9.24 6.81
C TRP A 356 -5.77 -9.99 8.13
N ARG A 357 -4.73 -10.82 8.21
CA ARG A 357 -4.31 -11.43 9.47
C ARG A 357 -3.38 -10.45 10.20
N THR A 358 -3.54 -10.29 11.50
CA THR A 358 -2.55 -9.58 12.33
C THR A 358 -1.82 -10.57 13.22
N VAL A 359 -0.50 -10.43 13.32
CA VAL A 359 0.37 -11.19 14.25
C VAL A 359 1.24 -10.20 15.00
N GLU A 360 1.26 -10.31 16.32
CA GLU A 360 2.14 -9.55 17.21
C GLU A 360 3.31 -10.45 17.58
N THR A 361 4.54 -10.07 17.22
CA THR A 361 5.72 -10.91 17.45
C THR A 361 7.03 -10.14 17.28
N THR A 362 8.05 -10.53 18.05
CA THR A 362 9.45 -10.11 17.87
C THR A 362 10.27 -11.14 17.06
N ASP A 363 9.71 -12.31 16.75
CA ASP A 363 10.33 -13.33 15.89
C ASP A 363 10.12 -13.03 14.40
N LEU A 364 10.70 -11.91 13.93
CA LEU A 364 10.65 -11.55 12.52
C LEU A 364 11.40 -12.56 11.62
N ALA A 365 12.47 -13.17 12.13
CA ALA A 365 13.23 -14.16 11.37
C ALA A 365 12.38 -15.41 11.08
N GLY A 366 11.64 -15.92 12.08
CA GLY A 366 10.70 -17.02 11.91
C GLY A 366 9.56 -16.67 10.96
N VAL A 367 8.96 -15.47 11.09
CA VAL A 367 7.90 -15.01 10.18
C VAL A 367 8.38 -14.92 8.73
N LEU A 368 9.58 -14.40 8.49
CA LEU A 368 10.17 -14.27 7.15
C LEU A 368 10.60 -15.62 6.54
N ALA A 369 10.94 -16.59 7.38
CA ALA A 369 11.34 -17.95 6.97
C ALA A 369 10.16 -18.89 6.77
N ALA A 370 8.99 -18.60 7.37
CA ALA A 370 7.83 -19.46 7.30
C ALA A 370 7.39 -19.70 5.85
N PRO A 371 7.14 -20.97 5.46
CA PRO A 371 6.56 -21.27 4.16
C PRO A 371 5.13 -20.75 4.16
N GLY A 372 4.84 -19.80 3.28
CA GLY A 372 3.51 -19.19 3.18
C GLY A 372 3.30 -18.49 1.86
N GLU A 373 2.08 -18.56 1.36
CA GLU A 373 1.62 -17.78 0.22
C GLU A 373 0.99 -16.48 0.75
N GLY A 374 1.56 -15.33 0.40
CA GLY A 374 1.00 -14.03 0.77
C GLY A 374 2.03 -12.93 0.94
N THR A 375 1.52 -11.77 1.35
CA THR A 375 2.28 -10.56 1.58
C THR A 375 2.43 -10.29 3.07
N LEU A 376 3.66 -9.96 3.50
CA LEU A 376 3.97 -9.52 4.85
C LEU A 376 4.07 -8.00 4.87
N LEU A 377 3.35 -7.36 5.80
CA LEU A 377 3.47 -5.95 6.10
C LEU A 377 4.04 -5.79 7.51
N ILE A 378 5.31 -5.40 7.64
CA ILE A 378 6.00 -5.27 8.93
C ILE A 378 5.96 -3.82 9.39
N ASP A 379 5.36 -3.57 10.55
CA ASP A 379 5.20 -2.24 11.16
C ASP A 379 5.58 -2.26 12.64
N GLY A 380 6.80 -1.89 13.03
CA GLY A 380 7.95 -1.47 12.20
C GLY A 380 9.31 -1.94 12.74
N ILE A 381 10.37 -1.79 11.93
CA ILE A 381 11.72 -2.28 12.26
C ILE A 381 12.32 -1.55 13.48
N GLY A 382 12.04 -0.25 13.65
CA GLY A 382 12.50 0.51 14.81
C GLY A 382 11.90 -0.01 16.12
N THR A 383 10.61 -0.30 16.13
CA THR A 383 9.94 -0.84 17.33
C THR A 383 10.35 -2.28 17.62
N TRP A 384 10.57 -3.09 16.58
CA TRP A 384 11.19 -4.41 16.71
C TRP A 384 12.57 -4.32 17.39
N LEU A 385 13.42 -3.41 16.92
CA LEU A 385 14.78 -3.26 17.46
C LEU A 385 14.73 -2.86 18.93
N ALA A 386 13.84 -1.93 19.30
CA ALA A 386 13.66 -1.55 20.71
C ALA A 386 13.29 -2.75 21.58
N ALA A 387 12.34 -3.59 21.14
CA ALA A 387 11.97 -4.82 21.85
C ALA A 387 13.14 -5.81 21.95
N VAL A 388 13.98 -5.94 20.91
CA VAL A 388 15.19 -6.77 20.95
C VAL A 388 16.21 -6.25 21.98
N PHE A 389 16.35 -4.92 22.10
CA PHE A 389 17.18 -4.32 23.13
C PHE A 389 16.66 -4.62 24.55
N ASP A 390 15.34 -4.54 24.75
CA ASP A 390 14.68 -4.91 26.01
C ASP A 390 14.93 -6.39 26.35
N GLU A 391 14.64 -7.30 25.41
CA GLU A 391 14.81 -8.75 25.56
C GLU A 391 16.26 -9.14 25.89
N CYS A 392 17.24 -8.43 25.32
CA CYS A 392 18.66 -8.69 25.54
C CYS A 392 19.23 -7.99 26.79
N GLY A 393 18.46 -7.11 27.45
CA GLY A 393 18.99 -6.24 28.52
C GLY A 393 20.13 -5.34 28.03
N ALA A 394 20.03 -4.85 26.79
CA ALA A 394 21.11 -4.16 26.08
C ALA A 394 21.02 -2.62 26.16
N TRP A 395 20.04 -2.09 26.90
CA TRP A 395 19.98 -0.65 27.15
C TRP A 395 21.10 -0.21 28.10
N PRO A 396 21.81 0.89 27.80
CA PRO A 396 22.74 1.50 28.74
C PRO A 396 22.00 1.93 30.00
N GLY A 397 22.51 1.54 31.17
CA GLY A 397 21.99 2.01 32.46
C GLY A 397 22.48 3.42 32.82
N ASP A 398 22.01 3.93 33.96
CA ASP A 398 22.37 5.24 34.49
C ASP A 398 23.87 5.29 34.86
N GLY A 399 24.72 5.65 33.90
CA GLY A 399 26.16 5.88 34.11
C GLY A 399 27.11 4.87 33.47
N GLY A 400 26.66 3.98 32.58
CA GLY A 400 27.53 2.98 31.96
C GLY A 400 27.15 2.55 30.56
N ALA A 401 28.09 1.89 29.87
CA ALA A 401 27.83 1.25 28.58
C ALA A 401 27.02 -0.05 28.77
N ALA A 402 26.26 -0.44 27.75
CA ALA A 402 25.58 -1.72 27.74
C ALA A 402 26.59 -2.89 27.83
N PRO A 403 26.23 -4.02 28.47
CA PRO A 403 27.12 -5.17 28.56
C PRO A 403 27.52 -5.67 27.15
N PRO A 404 28.82 -5.92 26.88
CA PRO A 404 29.26 -6.39 25.56
C PRO A 404 28.57 -7.67 25.09
N SER A 405 28.24 -8.58 26.01
CA SER A 405 27.49 -9.81 25.72
C SER A 405 26.03 -9.54 25.29
N ALA A 406 25.38 -8.53 25.88
CA ALA A 406 24.03 -8.11 25.51
C ALA A 406 24.04 -7.44 24.13
N LEU A 407 25.02 -6.58 23.84
CA LEU A 407 25.20 -5.98 22.51
C LEU A 407 25.48 -7.04 21.44
N ALA A 408 26.29 -8.06 21.77
CA ALA A 408 26.52 -9.19 20.88
C ALA A 408 25.23 -9.99 20.62
N ALA A 409 24.33 -10.08 21.60
CA ALA A 409 23.02 -10.72 21.41
C ALA A 409 22.12 -9.92 20.45
N VAL A 410 22.04 -8.58 20.62
CA VAL A 410 21.34 -7.70 19.67
C VAL A 410 21.91 -7.83 18.26
N ALA A 411 23.24 -7.83 18.12
CA ALA A 411 23.89 -7.99 16.83
C ALA A 411 23.51 -9.31 16.14
N ARG A 412 23.48 -10.43 16.88
CA ARG A 412 23.02 -11.73 16.34
C ARG A 412 21.58 -11.66 15.85
N ARG A 413 20.67 -11.03 16.60
CA ARG A 413 19.26 -10.86 16.19
C ARG A 413 19.13 -10.03 14.91
N CYS A 414 19.92 -8.96 14.78
CA CYS A 414 20.02 -8.19 13.54
C CYS A 414 20.55 -9.03 12.37
N ASP A 415 21.56 -9.87 12.60
CA ASP A 415 22.12 -10.76 11.59
C ASP A 415 21.11 -11.82 11.13
N GLU A 416 20.38 -12.41 12.06
CA GLU A 416 19.28 -13.35 11.80
C GLU A 416 18.19 -12.69 10.94
N LEU A 417 17.76 -11.47 11.30
CA LEU A 417 16.77 -10.72 10.54
C LEU A 417 17.25 -10.44 9.11
N VAL A 418 18.47 -9.95 8.93
CA VAL A 418 19.02 -9.65 7.60
C VAL A 418 19.16 -10.93 6.76
N ALA A 419 19.59 -12.04 7.37
CA ALA A 419 19.68 -13.32 6.69
C ALA A 419 18.30 -13.86 6.28
N ALA A 420 17.28 -13.70 7.13
CA ALA A 420 15.90 -14.08 6.82
C ALA A 420 15.31 -13.17 5.73
N TRP A 421 15.53 -11.86 5.82
CA TRP A 421 15.11 -10.87 4.81
C TRP A 421 15.69 -11.21 3.44
N ARG A 422 16.99 -11.50 3.33
CA ARG A 422 17.63 -11.91 2.07
C ARG A 422 17.00 -13.18 1.48
N ARG A 423 16.68 -14.17 2.31
CA ARG A 423 16.22 -15.51 1.86
C ARG A 423 14.72 -15.61 1.65
N THR A 424 13.93 -14.66 2.17
CA THR A 424 12.47 -14.77 2.13
C THR A 424 11.96 -14.82 0.68
N ARG A 425 10.99 -15.71 0.46
CA ARG A 425 10.26 -15.81 -0.82
C ARG A 425 8.92 -15.08 -0.78
N ALA A 426 8.48 -14.68 0.40
CA ALA A 426 7.28 -13.86 0.55
C ALA A 426 7.51 -12.48 -0.06
N ARG A 427 6.41 -11.82 -0.47
CA ARG A 427 6.44 -10.38 -0.68
C ARG A 427 6.44 -9.71 0.69
N VAL A 428 7.32 -8.75 0.91
CA VAL A 428 7.50 -8.05 2.18
C VAL A 428 7.55 -6.55 1.93
N VAL A 429 6.71 -5.81 2.64
CA VAL A 429 6.77 -4.37 2.77
C VAL A 429 7.03 -4.06 4.24
N ALA A 430 8.16 -3.44 4.56
CA ALA A 430 8.50 -3.08 5.92
C ALA A 430 8.62 -1.57 6.07
N VAL A 431 8.18 -1.04 7.20
CA VAL A 431 8.44 0.35 7.59
C VAL A 431 9.54 0.41 8.64
N SER A 432 10.40 1.42 8.53
CA SER A 432 11.42 1.71 9.53
C SER A 432 11.52 3.22 9.77
N ASP A 433 11.88 3.59 10.98
CA ASP A 433 12.12 4.98 11.33
C ASP A 433 13.46 5.45 10.75
N GLU A 434 13.45 6.66 10.18
CA GLU A 434 14.67 7.39 9.85
C GLU A 434 14.97 8.39 10.99
N VAL A 435 15.99 8.07 11.79
CA VAL A 435 16.34 8.79 13.04
C VAL A 435 17.67 9.54 12.94
N GLY A 436 18.39 9.41 11.82
CA GLY A 436 19.72 10.01 11.64
C GLY A 436 19.72 11.45 11.12
N LEU A 437 18.57 12.04 10.83
CA LEU A 437 18.44 13.38 10.22
C LEU A 437 18.24 14.53 11.22
N GLY A 438 18.33 14.24 12.52
CA GLY A 438 18.15 15.21 13.61
C GLY A 438 19.45 15.56 14.34
N VAL A 439 19.31 16.26 15.46
CA VAL A 439 20.43 16.53 16.38
C VAL A 439 20.90 15.21 17.01
N VAL A 440 22.21 15.12 17.25
CA VAL A 440 22.83 13.99 17.96
C VAL A 440 22.14 13.77 19.32
N PRO A 441 21.60 12.56 19.61
CA PRO A 441 20.94 12.31 20.88
C PRO A 441 21.86 12.60 22.08
N VAL A 442 21.30 13.19 23.14
CA VAL A 442 22.05 13.53 24.36
C VAL A 442 22.24 12.33 25.30
N THR A 443 21.48 11.25 25.10
CA THR A 443 21.54 10.05 25.93
C THR A 443 22.35 8.93 25.25
N ALA A 444 23.09 8.16 26.04
CA ALA A 444 23.83 7.00 25.54
C ALA A 444 22.89 5.97 24.87
N ALA A 445 21.70 5.76 25.43
CA ALA A 445 20.66 4.88 24.87
C ALA A 445 20.20 5.37 23.48
N GLY A 446 19.95 6.68 23.33
CA GLY A 446 19.53 7.26 22.06
C GLY A 446 20.63 7.19 20.98
N LEU A 447 21.89 7.43 21.36
CA LEU A 447 23.03 7.31 20.45
C LEU A 447 23.17 5.89 19.93
N LEU A 448 23.19 4.92 20.85
CA LEU A 448 23.33 3.51 20.54
C LEU A 448 22.19 3.01 19.66
N PHE A 449 20.94 3.33 20.00
CA PHE A 449 19.78 2.93 19.21
C PHE A 449 19.81 3.53 17.80
N ARG A 450 20.11 4.83 17.67
CA ARG A 450 20.25 5.51 16.37
C ARG A 450 21.29 4.80 15.51
N ASP A 451 22.46 4.49 16.07
CA ASP A 451 23.57 3.91 15.31
C ASP A 451 23.25 2.47 14.88
N VAL A 452 22.66 1.67 15.76
CA VAL A 452 22.27 0.29 15.44
C VAL A 452 21.11 0.27 14.43
N LEU A 453 20.09 1.12 14.59
CA LEU A 453 18.97 1.21 13.65
C LEU A 453 19.44 1.70 12.27
N GLY A 454 20.32 2.71 12.22
CA GLY A 454 20.90 3.21 10.98
C GLY A 454 21.71 2.14 10.25
N SER A 455 22.50 1.35 10.99
CA SER A 455 23.23 0.20 10.43
C SER A 455 22.29 -0.87 9.90
N LEU A 456 21.25 -1.23 10.66
CA LEU A 456 20.25 -2.21 10.25
C LEU A 456 19.47 -1.76 9.01
N ASN A 457 19.03 -0.50 8.96
CA ASN A 457 18.34 0.07 7.80
C ASN A 457 19.19 -0.02 6.53
N GLN A 458 20.49 0.31 6.61
CA GLN A 458 21.41 0.17 5.49
C GLN A 458 21.52 -1.28 5.01
N ARG A 459 21.62 -2.22 5.95
CA ARG A 459 21.72 -3.65 5.62
C ARG A 459 20.44 -4.19 4.97
N LEU A 460 19.26 -3.81 5.46
CA LEU A 460 17.98 -4.21 4.86
C LEU A 460 17.76 -3.53 3.50
N ALA A 461 18.14 -2.26 3.36
CA ALA A 461 18.05 -1.52 2.10
C ALA A 461 18.87 -2.19 0.99
N ARG A 462 20.10 -2.63 1.28
CA ARG A 462 20.96 -3.35 0.32
C ARG A 462 20.36 -4.66 -0.20
N GLU A 463 19.48 -5.27 0.58
CA GLU A 463 18.82 -6.54 0.24
C GLU A 463 17.41 -6.33 -0.34
N SER A 464 16.97 -5.07 -0.51
CA SER A 464 15.62 -4.71 -0.97
C SER A 464 15.65 -4.30 -2.44
N GLU A 465 14.66 -4.75 -3.23
CA GLU A 465 14.52 -4.30 -4.62
C GLU A 465 13.95 -2.88 -4.71
N GLU A 466 13.25 -2.42 -3.68
CA GLU A 466 12.74 -1.05 -3.60
C GLU A 466 12.97 -0.45 -2.22
N VAL A 467 13.48 0.78 -2.19
CA VAL A 467 13.62 1.58 -0.97
C VAL A 467 13.06 2.98 -1.24
N ALA A 468 12.29 3.53 -0.30
CA ALA A 468 11.80 4.90 -0.39
C ALA A 468 11.85 5.60 0.97
N LEU A 469 12.15 6.89 0.95
CA LEU A 469 11.98 7.78 2.08
C LEU A 469 10.62 8.47 1.99
N VAL A 470 9.78 8.31 3.01
CA VAL A 470 8.46 8.93 3.09
C VAL A 470 8.54 10.21 3.92
N VAL A 471 8.17 11.34 3.32
CA VAL A 471 8.16 12.67 3.93
C VAL A 471 6.81 13.33 3.67
N ALA A 472 6.10 13.73 4.74
CA ALA A 472 4.77 14.37 4.64
C ALA A 472 3.77 13.60 3.75
N GLY A 473 3.76 12.27 3.86
CA GLY A 473 2.91 11.36 3.09
C GLY A 473 3.37 11.12 1.67
N ARG A 474 4.57 11.61 1.27
CA ARG A 474 5.08 11.48 -0.09
C ARG A 474 6.27 10.53 -0.14
N PRO A 475 6.17 9.40 -0.87
CA PRO A 475 7.32 8.53 -1.06
C PRO A 475 8.30 9.16 -2.05
N VAL A 476 9.57 9.24 -1.64
CA VAL A 476 10.72 9.62 -2.47
C VAL A 476 11.54 8.36 -2.70
N PRO A 477 11.54 7.79 -3.93
CA PRO A 477 12.36 6.63 -4.23
C PRO A 477 13.84 6.91 -3.96
N LEU A 478 14.51 5.98 -3.28
CA LEU A 478 15.96 6.00 -3.11
C LEU A 478 16.56 5.06 -4.16
N PRO A 479 17.29 5.59 -5.16
CA PRO A 479 17.86 4.76 -6.23
C PRO A 479 18.93 3.80 -5.69
N LEU A 480 19.04 2.66 -6.36
CA LEU A 480 20.07 1.63 -6.12
C LEU A 480 21.45 2.09 -6.59
#